data_AF-Q007T8-F1
#
_entry.id   AF-Q007T8-F1
#
_cell.length_a   1.000
_cell.length_b   1.000
_cell.length_c   1.000
_cell.angle_alpha   90.00
_cell.angle_beta   90.00
_cell.angle_gamma   90.00
#
_symmetry.space_group_name_H-M   'P 1'
#
loop_
_entity.id
_entity.type
_entity.pdbx_description
1 polymer ?
#
loop_
_entity_poly.entity_id
_entity_poly.type
_entity_poly.pdbx_seq_one_letter_code
_entity_poly.pdbx_strand_id
1 'polypeptide(L)' 'RRACLGEPLARMELFLFFTSLLQHFSFSVAAGQPRPSHSRVVSFLVTPSPYELCAVPR' A
#
# COMPACT_ATOMS: atom_id res chain seq x y z
N ARG A 1 -0.46 2.36 30.28
CA ARG A 1 -0.25 1.64 29.00
C ARG A 1 -0.97 2.41 27.91
N ARG A 2 -0.26 3.03 26.95
CA ARG A 2 -0.88 3.78 25.83
C ARG A 2 -0.86 2.87 24.61
N ALA A 3 -2.03 2.59 24.04
CA ALA A 3 -2.19 1.81 22.82
C ALA A 3 -2.93 2.66 21.78
N CYS A 4 -2.82 2.28 20.50
CA CYS A 4 -3.59 2.93 19.45
C CYS A 4 -5.07 2.58 19.61
N LEU A 5 -5.90 3.55 19.99
CA LEU A 5 -7.35 3.35 20.10
C LEU A 5 -8.00 2.98 18.75
N GLY A 6 -7.34 3.34 17.64
CA GLY A 6 -7.77 3.01 16.29
C GLY A 6 -7.34 1.63 15.78
N GLU A 7 -6.64 0.81 16.57
CA GLU A 7 -6.14 -0.50 16.08
C GLU A 7 -7.26 -1.40 15.50
N PRO A 8 -8.43 -1.57 16.15
CA PRO A 8 -9.50 -2.41 15.59
C PRO A 8 -10.00 -1.88 14.24
N LEU A 9 -10.14 -0.55 14.11
CA LEU A 9 -10.56 0.10 12.88
C LEU A 9 -9.52 -0.10 11.77
N ALA A 10 -8.24 0.15 12.07
CA ALA A 10 -7.15 -0.03 11.12
C ALA A 10 -7.06 -1.46 10.59
N ARG A 11 -7.30 -2.47 11.44
CA ARG A 11 -7.34 -3.89 11.01
C ARG A 11 -8.48 -4.17 10.04
N MET A 12 -9.66 -3.63 10.32
CA MET A 12 -10.82 -3.79 9.44
C MET A 12 -10.59 -3.07 8.10
N GLU A 13 -10.13 -1.82 8.13
CA GLU A 13 -9.83 -1.04 6.93
C GLU A 13 -8.77 -1.71 6.06
N LEU A 14 -7.63 -2.11 6.65
CA LEU A 14 -6.57 -2.79 5.91
C LEU A 14 -7.09 -4.07 5.26
N PHE A 15 -7.89 -4.87 5.96
CA PHE A 15 -8.44 -6.10 5.38
C PHE A 15 -9.38 -5.79 4.21
N LEU A 16 -10.37 -4.92 4.42
CA LEU A 16 -11.37 -4.60 3.40
C LEU A 16 -10.73 -3.93 2.18
N PHE A 17 -9.96 -2.85 2.36
CA PHE A 17 -9.33 -2.15 1.24
C PHE A 17 -8.34 -3.04 0.50
N PHE A 18 -7.44 -3.74 1.21
CA PHE A 18 -6.42 -4.55 0.55
C PHE A 18 -7.03 -5.71 -0.23
N THR A 19 -7.98 -6.44 0.38
CA THR A 19 -8.61 -7.56 -0.31
C THR A 19 -9.49 -7.10 -1.46
N SER A 20 -10.31 -6.05 -1.29
CA SER A 20 -11.12 -5.52 -2.40
C SER A 20 -10.27 -5.03 -3.57
N LEU A 21 -9.17 -4.32 -3.30
CA LEU A 21 -8.25 -3.88 -4.35
C LEU A 21 -7.67 -5.07 -5.12
N LEU A 22 -7.19 -6.12 -4.44
CA LEU A 22 -6.62 -7.30 -5.10
C LEU A 22 -7.65 -8.22 -5.75
N GLN A 23 -8.90 -8.21 -5.27
CA GLN A 23 -9.99 -8.96 -5.88
C GLN A 23 -10.36 -8.38 -7.24
N HIS A 24 -10.40 -7.05 -7.35
CA HIS A 24 -10.86 -6.33 -8.54
C HIS A 24 -9.74 -5.91 -9.50
N PHE A 25 -8.50 -5.75 -9.04
CA PHE A 25 -7.40 -5.25 -9.87
C PHE A 25 -6.17 -6.16 -9.83
N SER A 26 -5.50 -6.26 -10.97
CA SER A 26 -4.13 -6.75 -11.07
C SER A 26 -3.19 -5.55 -11.07
N PHE A 27 -2.24 -5.55 -10.13
CA PHE A 27 -1.24 -4.51 -10.00
C PHE A 27 0.09 -4.94 -10.62
N SER A 28 0.66 -4.08 -11.46
CA SER A 28 1.97 -4.31 -12.09
C SER A 28 2.80 -3.02 -12.11
N VAL A 29 4.11 -3.18 -12.26
CA VAL A 29 4.99 -2.03 -12.54
C VAL A 29 4.71 -1.55 -13.95
N ALA A 30 4.61 -0.23 -14.15
CA ALA A 30 4.36 0.35 -15.47
C ALA A 30 5.44 -0.08 -16.47
N ALA A 31 5.03 -0.39 -17.70
CA ALA A 31 5.94 -0.90 -18.72
C ALA A 31 7.10 0.07 -18.96
N GLY A 32 8.34 -0.44 -18.91
CA GLY A 32 9.56 0.36 -19.09
C GLY A 32 10.02 1.12 -17.85
N GLN A 33 9.29 1.08 -16.73
CA GLN A 33 9.77 1.65 -15.46
C GLN A 33 10.69 0.67 -14.73
N PRO A 34 11.74 1.18 -14.05
CA PRO A 34 12.57 0.34 -13.18
C PRO A 34 11.72 -0.20 -12.01
N ARG A 35 12.16 -1.33 -11.45
CA ARG A 35 11.52 -1.88 -10.25
C ARG A 35 11.54 -0.82 -9.13
N PRO A 36 10.40 -0.60 -8.43
CA PRO A 36 10.36 0.32 -7.31
C PRO A 36 11.45 0.01 -6.29
N SER A 37 12.14 1.04 -5.83
CA SER A 37 13.15 0.92 -4.79
C SER A 37 12.52 0.49 -3.47
N HIS A 38 13.22 -0.36 -2.70
CA HIS A 38 12.82 -0.69 -1.33
C HIS A 38 13.30 0.35 -0.30
N SER A 39 13.85 1.47 -0.77
CA SER A 39 14.20 2.62 0.08
C SER A 39 12.98 3.20 0.76
N ARG A 40 13.18 3.67 1.99
CA ARG A 40 12.13 4.26 2.82
C ARG A 40 12.45 5.73 3.02
N VAL A 41 11.42 6.57 2.97
CA VAL A 41 11.50 7.97 3.38
C VAL A 41 11.17 8.02 4.87
N VAL A 42 12.13 8.43 5.68
CA VAL A 42 12.02 8.46 7.15
C VAL A 42 11.75 9.88 7.60
N SER A 43 10.62 10.07 8.29
CA SER A 43 10.24 11.30 8.99
C SER A 43 9.56 10.93 10.32
N PHE A 44 8.56 11.68 10.77
CA PHE A 44 7.70 11.28 11.88
C PHE A 44 6.97 9.95 11.59
N LEU A 45 6.68 9.68 10.33
CA LEU A 45 6.21 8.39 9.80
C LEU A 45 7.23 7.86 8.78
N VAL A 46 7.19 6.54 8.54
CA VAL A 46 8.01 5.90 7.51
C VAL A 46 7.12 5.58 6.31
N THR A 47 7.45 6.13 5.14
CA THR A 47 6.70 5.92 3.89
C THR A 47 7.59 5.31 2.81
N PRO A 48 7.03 4.62 1.81
CA PRO A 48 7.82 4.18 0.65
C PRO A 48 8.32 5.38 -0.15
N SER A 49 9.44 5.22 -0.85
CA SER A 49 9.83 6.18 -1.89
C SER A 49 8.73 6.25 -2.98
N PRO A 50 8.48 7.43 -3.59
CA PRO A 50 7.45 7.58 -4.62
C PRO A 50 7.62 6.55 -5.75
N TYR A 51 6.53 5.88 -6.12
CA TYR A 51 6.49 4.90 -7.21
C TYR A 51 5.13 4.92 -7.90
N GLU A 52 5.13 4.52 -9.17
CA GLU A 52 3.92 4.36 -9.98
C GLU A 52 3.66 2.88 -10.25
N LEU A 53 2.38 2.56 -10.46
CA LEU A 53 1.92 1.22 -10.75
C LEU A 53 0.74 1.30 -11.73
N CYS A 54 0.52 0.23 -12.49
CA CYS A 54 -0.68 0.05 -13.30
C CYS A 54 -1.68 -0.79 -12.52
N ALA A 55 -2.93 -0.34 -12.46
CA ALA A 55 -4.06 -1.09 -11.91
C ALA A 55 -5.00 -1.47 -13.05
N VAL A 56 -4.99 -2.75 -13.44
CA VAL A 56 -5.80 -3.27 -14.55
C VAL A 56 -6.96 -4.09 -13.97
N PRO A 57 -8.23 -3.81 -14.33
CA PRO A 57 -9.37 -4.63 -13.88
C PRO A 57 -9.17 -6.11 -14.17
N ARG A 58 -9.56 -6.97 -13.21
CA ARG A 58 -9.55 -8.44 -13.34
C ARG A 58 -10.82 -8.97 -14.01
#